data_AF-A0A7S3AWB3-F1
#
_entry.id   AF-A0A7S3AWB3-F1
#
_cell.length_a   1.000
_cell.length_b   1.000
_cell.length_c   1.000
_cell.angle_alpha   90.00
_cell.angle_beta   90.00
_cell.angle_gamma   90.00
#
_symmetry.space_group_name_H-M   'P 1'
#
loop_
_entity.id
_entity.type
_entity.pdbx_description
1 polymer ?
#
loop_
_entity_poly.entity_id
_entity_poly.type
_entity_poly.pdbx_seq_one_letter_code
_entity_poly.pdbx_strand_id
1 'polypeptide(L)'
;LCLLRDLSSLAIGSYLGTGGTLFTACFMWRRLLQGSYAPSGAFHTAIGESLRPRFTPVAATPLLNLNFFVLVSMLATAFLAHYNAPKMYKELAEPTDGSSKVGQFNMVCAGAFGLAAVLCGSIMSAGYLTFGGASQGLILNNYATADSLAFVA
;
A
#
# COMPACT_ATOMS: atom_id res chain seq x y z
N LEU A 1 -3.62 14.31 -15.51
CA LEU A 1 -2.56 13.56 -16.24
C LEU A 1 -2.83 13.43 -17.74
N CYS A 2 -4.06 13.12 -18.18
CA CYS A 2 -4.39 12.80 -19.59
C CYS A 2 -4.17 13.93 -20.62
N LEU A 3 -3.83 15.14 -20.19
CA LEU A 3 -3.52 16.29 -21.06
C LEU A 3 -2.02 16.63 -21.06
N LEU A 4 -1.21 15.94 -20.26
CA LEU A 4 0.24 16.15 -20.22
C LEU A 4 0.90 15.35 -21.35
N ARG A 5 1.62 16.08 -22.21
CA ARG A 5 2.35 15.52 -23.35
C ARG A 5 3.48 14.60 -22.89
N ASP A 6 4.09 14.88 -21.75
CA ASP A 6 5.21 14.13 -21.17
C ASP A 6 4.98 13.88 -19.65
N LEU A 7 5.37 12.70 -19.16
CA LEU A 7 5.35 12.30 -17.74
C LEU A 7 6.70 12.49 -17.03
N SER A 8 7.75 12.86 -17.77
CA SER A 8 9.13 13.03 -17.28
C SER A 8 9.24 14.05 -16.14
N SER A 9 8.44 15.12 -16.15
CA SER A 9 8.46 16.10 -15.05
C SER A 9 7.93 15.54 -13.71
N LEU A 10 7.20 14.42 -13.74
CA LEU A 10 6.76 13.71 -12.55
C LEU A 10 7.76 12.63 -12.09
N ALA A 11 8.82 12.35 -12.85
CA ALA A 11 9.75 11.26 -12.54
C ALA A 11 10.36 11.41 -11.13
N ILE A 12 10.72 12.63 -10.73
CA ILE A 12 11.21 12.90 -9.37
C ILE A 12 10.15 12.52 -8.32
N GLY A 13 8.90 12.92 -8.56
CA GLY A 13 7.78 12.54 -7.69
C GLY A 13 7.54 11.03 -7.66
N SER A 14 7.70 10.34 -8.79
CA SER A 14 7.61 8.88 -8.87
C SER A 14 8.71 8.18 -8.08
N TYR A 15 9.96 8.62 -8.20
CA TYR A 15 11.06 8.05 -7.41
C TYR A 15 10.85 8.25 -5.90
N LEU A 16 10.46 9.45 -5.50
CA LEU A 16 10.16 9.74 -4.09
C LEU A 16 8.96 8.93 -3.59
N GLY A 17 7.88 8.83 -4.38
CA GLY A 17 6.67 8.09 -4.00
C GLY A 17 6.92 6.58 -3.90
N THR A 18 7.63 5.99 -4.86
CA THR A 18 8.01 4.57 -4.80
C THR A 18 8.97 4.30 -3.65
N GLY A 19 10.00 5.15 -3.48
CA GLY A 19 10.96 5.05 -2.38
C GLY A 19 10.29 5.16 -1.01
N GLY A 20 9.41 6.15 -0.84
CA GLY A 20 8.61 6.32 0.38
C GLY A 20 7.75 5.11 0.68
N THR A 21 7.01 4.59 -0.31
CA THR A 21 6.15 3.41 -0.12
C THR A 21 6.96 2.18 0.31
N LEU A 22 8.12 1.93 -0.32
CA LEU A 22 9.01 0.83 0.06
C LEU A 22 9.57 1.02 1.46
N PHE A 23 9.99 2.24 1.81
CA PHE A 23 10.46 2.57 3.15
C PHE A 23 9.38 2.30 4.19
N THR A 24 8.15 2.79 3.97
CA THR A 24 7.00 2.55 4.85
C THR A 24 6.76 1.05 5.04
N ALA A 25 6.76 0.26 3.95
CA ALA A 25 6.59 -1.19 4.03
C ALA A 25 7.67 -1.85 4.90
N CYS A 26 8.95 -1.53 4.65
CA CYS A 26 10.07 -2.06 5.43
C CYS A 26 10.01 -1.65 6.90
N PHE A 27 9.67 -0.39 7.17
CA PHE A 27 9.49 0.14 8.51
C PHE A 27 8.41 -0.62 9.29
N MET A 28 7.23 -0.79 8.68
CA MET A 28 6.10 -1.48 9.32
C MET A 28 6.45 -2.93 9.65
N TRP A 29 7.07 -3.65 8.71
CA TRP A 29 7.54 -5.01 8.95
C TRP A 29 8.60 -5.08 10.05
N ARG A 30 9.54 -4.14 10.08
CA ARG A 30 10.54 -4.08 11.15
C ARG A 30 9.88 -3.91 12.51
N ARG A 31 8.88 -3.03 12.64
CA ARG A 31 8.18 -2.81 13.92
C ARG A 31 7.33 -4.01 14.34
N LEU A 32 6.74 -4.70 13.39
CA LEU A 32 6.05 -5.96 13.64
C LEU A 32 7.02 -7.03 14.17
N LEU A 33 8.13 -7.28 13.47
CA LEU A 33 9.11 -8.31 13.83
C LEU A 33 9.81 -8.03 15.16
N GLN A 34 10.01 -6.76 15.50
CA GLN A 34 10.55 -6.35 16.79
C GLN A 34 9.53 -6.43 17.93
N GLY A 35 8.24 -6.60 17.62
CA GLY A 35 7.17 -6.54 18.62
C GLY A 35 7.12 -5.19 19.35
N SER A 36 7.57 -4.09 18.71
CA SER A 36 7.81 -2.82 19.42
C SER A 36 6.55 -2.20 20.03
N TYR A 37 5.36 -2.60 19.55
CA TYR A 37 4.06 -2.14 20.02
C TYR A 37 3.26 -3.22 20.79
N ALA A 38 3.79 -4.43 20.91
CA ALA A 38 3.22 -5.49 21.75
C ALA A 38 3.19 -5.06 23.24
N PRO A 39 2.45 -5.72 24.14
CA PRO A 39 2.32 -5.29 25.54
C PRO A 39 3.62 -5.04 26.32
N SER A 40 4.71 -5.73 25.96
CA SER A 40 6.06 -5.54 26.51
C SER A 40 7.00 -4.72 25.63
N GLY A 41 6.50 -4.16 24.53
CA GLY A 41 7.27 -3.44 23.52
C GLY A 41 7.62 -2.01 23.93
N ALA A 42 8.74 -1.51 23.40
CA ALA A 42 9.29 -0.20 23.74
C ALA A 42 8.33 0.99 23.52
N PHE A 43 7.41 0.89 22.55
CA PHE A 43 6.47 1.96 22.20
C PHE A 43 5.02 1.68 22.65
N HIS A 44 4.78 0.61 23.40
CA HIS A 44 3.42 0.23 23.83
C HIS A 44 2.74 1.28 24.72
N THR A 45 3.51 1.86 25.64
CA THR A 45 3.05 2.92 26.55
C THR A 45 3.17 4.31 25.93
N ALA A 46 3.90 4.45 24.81
CA ALA A 46 4.08 5.70 24.08
C ALA A 46 2.87 6.05 23.18
N ILE A 47 1.95 5.11 22.99
CA ILE A 47 0.69 5.31 22.25
C ILE A 47 -0.51 5.29 23.21
N GLY A 48 -1.58 6.00 22.85
CA GLY A 48 -2.82 6.04 23.62
C GLY A 48 -3.48 4.66 23.73
N GLU A 49 -4.27 4.43 24.78
CA GLU A 49 -4.90 3.13 25.06
C GLU A 49 -5.85 2.64 23.95
N SER A 50 -6.42 3.59 23.19
CA SER A 50 -7.27 3.32 22.02
C SER A 50 -6.49 2.77 20.83
N LEU A 51 -5.18 3.04 20.74
CA LEU A 51 -4.31 2.63 19.62
C LEU A 51 -3.52 1.36 19.94
N ARG A 52 -3.51 0.91 21.20
CA ARG A 52 -2.82 -0.32 21.61
C ARG A 52 -3.39 -1.54 20.88
N PRO A 53 -2.57 -2.57 20.61
CA PRO A 53 -3.01 -3.71 19.82
C PRO A 53 -4.23 -4.42 20.42
N ARG A 54 -5.24 -4.68 19.59
CA ARG A 54 -6.48 -5.35 20.01
C ARG A 54 -6.84 -6.46 19.03
N PHE A 55 -6.65 -7.71 19.43
CA PHE A 55 -7.02 -8.86 18.62
C PHE A 55 -8.31 -9.45 19.18
N THR A 56 -9.44 -9.02 18.63
CA THR A 56 -10.74 -9.63 18.91
C THR A 56 -10.99 -10.78 17.94
N PRO A 57 -11.62 -11.89 18.37
CA PRO A 57 -12.03 -12.96 17.46
C PRO A 57 -12.86 -12.38 16.32
N VAL A 58 -12.47 -12.67 15.08
CA VAL A 58 -13.17 -12.17 13.88
C VAL A 58 -14.58 -12.76 13.87
N ALA A 59 -15.60 -11.92 13.80
CA ALA A 59 -16.98 -12.37 13.65
C ALA A 59 -17.12 -13.24 12.38
N ALA A 60 -17.88 -14.33 12.47
CA ALA A 60 -17.96 -15.40 11.46
C ALA A 60 -18.46 -14.98 10.05
N THR A 61 -18.81 -13.70 9.84
CA THR A 61 -19.41 -13.20 8.60
C THR A 61 -18.77 -11.86 8.13
N PRO A 62 -17.50 -11.87 7.67
CA PRO A 62 -16.82 -10.66 7.20
C PRO A 62 -17.54 -9.93 6.06
N LEU A 63 -18.30 -10.65 5.22
CA LEU A 63 -19.07 -10.07 4.11
C LEU A 63 -20.32 -9.28 4.55
N LEU A 64 -20.80 -9.47 5.78
CA LEU A 64 -21.93 -8.71 6.34
C LEU A 64 -21.46 -7.47 7.12
N ASN A 65 -20.15 -7.25 7.22
CA ASN A 65 -19.60 -6.08 7.88
C ASN A 65 -19.55 -4.90 6.90
N LEU A 66 -20.24 -3.79 7.22
CA LEU A 66 -20.26 -2.60 6.35
C LEU A 66 -18.86 -2.02 6.05
N ASN A 67 -17.89 -2.25 6.94
CA ASN A 67 -16.49 -1.84 6.71
C ASN A 67 -15.84 -2.57 5.51
N PHE A 68 -16.39 -3.71 5.08
CA PHE A 68 -15.95 -4.36 3.84
C PHE A 68 -16.18 -3.47 2.62
N PHE A 69 -17.30 -2.76 2.54
CA PHE A 69 -17.56 -1.84 1.41
C PHE A 69 -16.62 -0.64 1.40
N VAL A 70 -16.16 -0.20 2.58
CA VAL A 70 -15.11 0.82 2.70
C VAL A 70 -13.81 0.30 2.10
N LEU A 71 -13.41 -0.94 2.44
CA LEU A 71 -12.24 -1.59 1.86
C LEU A 71 -12.33 -1.69 0.34
N VAL A 72 -13.48 -2.11 -0.20
CA VAL A 72 -13.71 -2.19 -1.66
C VAL A 72 -13.56 -0.82 -2.32
N SER A 73 -14.11 0.23 -1.72
CA SER A 73 -13.98 1.61 -2.22
C SER A 73 -12.53 2.11 -2.22
N MET A 74 -11.78 1.84 -1.14
CA MET A 74 -10.36 2.18 -1.06
C MET A 74 -9.53 1.41 -2.10
N LEU A 75 -9.84 0.13 -2.33
CA LEU A 75 -9.16 -0.69 -3.33
C LEU A 75 -9.40 -0.16 -4.75
N ALA A 76 -10.63 0.26 -5.07
CA ALA A 76 -10.96 0.86 -6.36
C ALA A 76 -10.13 2.13 -6.63
N THR A 77 -9.87 2.93 -5.59
CA THR A 77 -9.03 4.13 -5.68
C THR A 77 -7.55 3.78 -5.78
N ALA A 78 -7.08 2.79 -5.00
CA ALA A 78 -5.67 2.37 -4.98
C ALA A 78 -5.19 1.78 -6.32
N PHE A 79 -6.08 1.14 -7.06
CA PHE A 79 -5.79 0.50 -8.35
C PHE A 79 -6.25 1.31 -9.57
N LEU A 80 -6.54 2.60 -9.36
CA LEU A 80 -6.96 3.52 -10.42
C LEU A 80 -5.76 3.86 -11.32
N ALA A 81 -5.64 3.14 -12.44
CA ALA A 81 -4.60 3.38 -13.45
C ALA A 81 -5.12 3.47 -14.90
N HIS A 82 -6.41 3.17 -15.12
CA HIS A 82 -7.04 3.05 -16.44
C HIS A 82 -6.91 4.32 -17.31
N TYR A 83 -6.87 5.50 -16.71
CA TYR A 83 -6.75 6.77 -17.43
C TYR A 83 -5.40 6.91 -18.17
N ASN A 84 -4.36 6.21 -17.73
CA ASN A 84 -3.03 6.25 -18.34
C ASN A 84 -2.78 5.10 -19.32
N ALA A 85 -3.66 4.09 -19.35
CA ALA A 85 -3.48 2.88 -20.16
C ALA A 85 -3.28 3.15 -21.66
N PRO A 86 -4.06 4.04 -22.33
CA PRO A 86 -3.86 4.32 -23.75
C PRO A 86 -2.51 4.99 -24.06
N LYS A 87 -1.98 5.80 -23.12
CA LYS A 87 -0.68 6.46 -23.27
C LYS A 87 0.45 5.44 -23.10
N MET A 88 0.40 4.63 -22.04
CA MET A 88 1.38 3.57 -21.78
C MET A 88 1.43 2.52 -22.90
N TYR A 89 0.29 2.18 -23.49
CA TYR A 89 0.23 1.27 -24.65
C TYR A 89 0.96 1.84 -25.88
N LYS A 90 0.82 3.15 -26.13
CA LYS A 90 1.49 3.83 -27.25
C LYS A 90 3.00 3.95 -27.04
N GLU A 91 3.44 4.16 -25.81
CA GLU A 91 4.86 4.26 -25.44
C GLU A 91 5.59 2.92 -25.45
N LEU A 92 4.86 1.80 -25.45
CA LEU A 92 5.46 0.47 -25.53
C LEU A 92 6.18 0.28 -26.89
N ALA A 93 7.36 -0.32 -26.83
CA ALA A 93 8.18 -0.60 -28.03
C ALA A 93 7.40 -1.45 -29.05
N GLU A 94 7.62 -1.17 -30.33
CA GLU A 94 7.07 -1.99 -31.42
C GLU A 94 7.75 -3.38 -31.41
N PRO A 95 7.00 -4.47 -31.54
CA PRO A 95 7.57 -5.80 -31.72
C PRO A 95 8.37 -5.89 -33.03
N THR A 96 9.56 -6.50 -32.98
CA THR A 96 10.46 -6.64 -34.15
C THR A 96 9.85 -7.47 -35.28
N ASP A 97 8.88 -8.33 -34.96
CA ASP A 97 8.17 -9.22 -35.88
C ASP A 97 6.90 -8.61 -36.50
N GLY A 98 6.57 -7.35 -36.16
CA GLY A 98 5.36 -6.67 -36.64
C GLY A 98 4.05 -7.17 -36.01
N SER A 99 4.13 -7.99 -34.96
CA SER A 99 2.96 -8.50 -34.24
C SER A 99 2.28 -7.41 -33.36
N SER A 100 1.14 -7.74 -32.75
CA SER A 100 0.39 -6.81 -31.91
C SER A 100 1.04 -6.58 -30.53
N LYS A 101 1.06 -5.32 -30.07
CA LYS A 101 1.53 -4.93 -28.73
C LYS A 101 0.71 -5.48 -27.56
N VAL A 102 -0.50 -5.99 -27.81
CA VAL A 102 -1.46 -6.39 -26.76
C VAL A 102 -0.88 -7.43 -25.80
N GLY A 103 -0.13 -8.41 -26.30
CA GLY A 103 0.46 -9.45 -25.45
C GLY A 103 1.48 -8.88 -24.45
N GLN A 104 2.39 -8.02 -24.93
CA GLN A 104 3.38 -7.36 -24.08
C GLN A 104 2.72 -6.41 -23.08
N PHE A 105 1.72 -5.64 -23.53
CA PHE A 105 0.97 -4.75 -22.66
C PHE A 105 0.25 -5.50 -21.53
N ASN A 106 -0.42 -6.61 -21.85
CA ASN A 106 -1.11 -7.43 -20.85
C ASN A 106 -0.14 -7.99 -19.80
N MET A 107 1.04 -8.44 -20.23
CA MET A 107 2.08 -8.94 -19.33
C MET A 107 2.57 -7.84 -18.37
N VAL A 108 2.85 -6.63 -18.89
CA VAL A 108 3.26 -5.48 -18.06
C VAL A 108 2.15 -5.09 -17.08
N CYS A 109 0.90 -5.01 -17.54
CA CYS A 109 -0.23 -4.72 -16.67
C CYS A 109 -0.42 -5.78 -15.58
N ALA A 110 -0.42 -7.06 -15.94
CA ALA A 110 -0.56 -8.15 -14.96
C ALA A 110 0.57 -8.13 -13.93
N GLY A 111 1.82 -7.94 -14.36
CA GLY A 111 2.97 -7.82 -13.48
C GLY A 111 2.88 -6.62 -12.54
N ALA A 112 2.52 -5.44 -13.06
CA ALA A 112 2.41 -4.21 -12.28
C ALA A 112 1.29 -4.28 -11.23
N PHE A 113 0.09 -4.73 -11.63
CA PHE A 113 -1.04 -4.87 -10.70
C PHE A 113 -0.80 -5.97 -9.68
N GLY A 114 -0.17 -7.09 -10.08
CA GLY A 114 0.22 -8.17 -9.17
C GLY A 114 1.22 -7.69 -8.12
N LEU A 115 2.26 -6.97 -8.53
CA LEU A 115 3.25 -6.39 -7.61
C LEU A 115 2.61 -5.38 -6.65
N ALA A 116 1.74 -4.50 -7.17
CA ALA A 116 1.01 -3.54 -6.34
C ALA A 116 0.09 -4.24 -5.33
N ALA A 117 -0.61 -5.31 -5.72
CA ALA A 117 -1.44 -6.11 -4.82
C ALA A 117 -0.62 -6.76 -3.70
N VAL A 118 0.55 -7.32 -4.03
CA VAL A 118 1.47 -7.88 -3.02
C VAL A 118 1.96 -6.80 -2.06
N LEU A 119 2.39 -5.64 -2.58
CA LEU A 119 2.90 -4.54 -1.75
C LEU A 119 1.82 -3.96 -0.84
N CYS A 120 0.66 -3.58 -1.37
CA CYS A 120 -0.47 -3.08 -0.58
C CYS A 120 -0.97 -4.11 0.43
N GLY A 121 -1.08 -5.38 0.02
CA GLY A 121 -1.43 -6.48 0.90
C GLY A 121 -0.42 -6.64 2.04
N SER A 122 0.89 -6.53 1.75
CA SER A 122 1.94 -6.63 2.76
C SER A 122 1.88 -5.52 3.81
N ILE A 123 1.61 -4.28 3.40
CA ILE A 123 1.45 -3.12 4.29
C ILE A 123 0.21 -3.31 5.17
N MET A 124 -0.91 -3.69 4.56
CA MET A 124 -2.16 -3.98 5.28
C MET A 124 -1.96 -5.09 6.31
N SER A 125 -1.31 -6.19 5.93
CA SER A 125 -0.99 -7.30 6.83
C SER A 125 -0.05 -6.87 7.96
N ALA A 126 1.03 -6.15 7.67
CA ALA A 126 1.96 -5.69 8.70
C ALA A 126 1.27 -4.78 9.73
N GLY A 127 0.43 -3.85 9.27
CA GLY A 127 -0.35 -2.96 10.13
C GLY A 127 -1.32 -3.74 11.02
N TYR A 128 -2.13 -4.61 10.41
CA TYR A 128 -3.10 -5.42 11.15
C TYR A 128 -2.43 -6.38 12.14
N LEU A 129 -1.32 -7.02 11.76
CA LEU A 129 -0.58 -7.90 12.68
C LEU A 129 0.12 -7.12 13.81
N THR A 130 0.35 -5.81 13.64
CA THR A 130 0.92 -4.96 14.70
C THR A 130 -0.16 -4.46 15.67
N PHE A 131 -1.30 -3.97 15.16
CA PHE A 131 -2.31 -3.26 15.97
C PHE A 131 -3.68 -3.97 16.06
N GLY A 132 -3.91 -5.02 15.28
CA GLY A 132 -5.19 -5.72 15.21
C GLY A 132 -6.34 -4.78 14.82
N GLY A 133 -7.47 -4.90 15.51
CA GLY A 133 -8.65 -4.06 15.36
C GLY A 133 -8.48 -2.60 15.81
N ALA A 134 -7.34 -2.22 16.38
CA ALA A 134 -7.02 -0.82 16.66
C ALA A 134 -6.44 -0.06 15.44
N SER A 135 -6.19 -0.76 14.33
CA SER A 135 -5.66 -0.19 13.09
C SER A 135 -6.54 0.95 12.56
N GLN A 136 -5.94 2.11 12.29
CA GLN A 136 -6.60 3.25 11.69
C GLN A 136 -6.57 3.16 10.16
N GLY A 137 -7.48 3.87 9.48
CA GLY A 137 -7.52 3.93 8.01
C GLY A 137 -6.24 4.50 7.39
N LEU A 138 -5.58 5.44 8.08
CA LEU A 138 -4.19 5.82 7.83
C LEU A 138 -3.30 5.17 8.90
N ILE A 139 -2.69 4.04 8.56
CA ILE A 139 -2.00 3.18 9.53
C ILE A 139 -0.82 3.85 10.24
N LEU A 140 -0.16 4.82 9.60
CA LEU A 140 0.95 5.57 10.21
C LEU A 140 0.52 6.35 11.45
N ASN A 141 -0.76 6.71 11.57
CA ASN A 141 -1.31 7.37 12.76
C ASN A 141 -1.36 6.45 14.00
N ASN A 142 -1.17 5.14 13.84
CA ASN A 142 -1.06 4.22 14.97
C ASN A 142 0.33 4.23 15.64
N TYR A 143 1.36 4.68 14.93
CA TYR A 143 2.74 4.64 15.44
C TYR A 143 3.02 5.85 16.36
N ALA A 144 3.88 5.64 17.36
CA ALA A 144 4.22 6.68 18.32
C ALA A 144 5.02 7.80 17.67
N THR A 145 4.77 9.05 18.05
CA THR A 145 5.58 10.20 17.59
C THR A 145 7.03 10.14 18.10
N ALA A 146 7.27 9.43 19.21
CA ALA A 146 8.60 9.13 19.74
C ALA A 146 9.37 8.09 18.91
N ASP A 147 8.70 7.39 17.98
CA ASP A 147 9.33 6.48 17.05
C ASP A 147 9.94 7.29 15.88
N SER A 148 11.25 7.52 15.94
CA SER A 148 11.96 8.31 14.92
C SER A 148 11.85 7.74 13.50
N LEU A 149 11.65 6.42 13.36
CA LEU A 149 11.45 5.81 12.04
C LEU A 149 10.02 6.04 11.54
N ALA A 150 9.03 6.07 12.44
CA ALA A 150 7.67 6.44 12.10
C ALA A 150 7.56 7.90 11.64
N PHE A 151 8.35 8.81 12.25
CA PHE A 151 8.38 10.22 11.85
C PHE A 151 8.89 10.44 10.42
N VAL A 152 9.79 9.57 9.96
CA VAL A 152 10.37 9.63 8.61
C VAL A 152 9.51 8.89 7.58
N ALA A 153 8.63 7.98 8.04
CA ALA A 153 7.79 7.13 7.20
C ALA A 153 6.51 7.83 6.73
#